data_AF-A0A0L0T1U9-F1
#
_entry.id   AF-A0A0L0T1U9-F1
#
_cell.length_a   1.000
_cell.length_b   1.000
_cell.length_c   1.000
_cell.angle_alpha   90.00
_cell.angle_beta   90.00
_cell.angle_gamma   90.00
#
_symmetry.space_group_name_H-M   'P 1'
#
loop_
_entity.id
_entity.type
_entity.pdbx_description
1 polymer ?
#
loop_
_entity_poly.entity_id
_entity_poly.type
_entity_poly.pdbx_seq_one_letter_code
_entity_poly.pdbx_strand_id
1 'polypeptide(L)'
;MRASAWQLVLRVRDLLLAMAAIDLGAMQTALDDQLRTVATIRVGTQLRAKAYVHWQALEAVMLKKEAAVKKSRVQIPALEAEVYEVTQQHAAAKNLFETTSMTLRQELERVDQDNVHEMSAAIKCVAESLWGHQQEAVNLWDELIKARPAMPV
;
A
#
# COMPACT_ATOMS: atom_id res chain seq x y z
N MET A 1 -34.60 -23.91 -31.98
CA MET A 1 -35.39 -22.74 -31.52
C MET A 1 -34.52 -21.51 -31.64
N ARG A 2 -34.90 -20.49 -32.42
CA ARG A 2 -34.18 -19.20 -32.42
C ARG A 2 -34.47 -18.50 -31.09
N ALA A 3 -33.45 -17.99 -30.42
CA ALA A 3 -33.65 -17.10 -29.28
C ALA A 3 -34.46 -15.88 -29.73
N SER A 4 -35.42 -15.45 -28.90
CA SER A 4 -36.16 -14.22 -29.16
C SER A 4 -35.22 -13.00 -29.07
N ALA A 5 -35.49 -11.95 -29.84
CA ALA A 5 -34.70 -10.72 -29.79
C ALA A 5 -34.55 -10.15 -28.36
N TRP A 6 -35.58 -10.33 -27.52
CA TRP A 6 -35.54 -9.94 -26.11
C TRP A 6 -34.53 -10.74 -25.29
N GLN A 7 -34.41 -12.06 -25.52
CA GLN A 7 -33.41 -12.90 -24.85
C GLN A 7 -31.98 -12.49 -25.21
N LEU A 8 -31.75 -12.07 -26.46
CA LEU A 8 -30.44 -11.56 -26.91
C LEU A 8 -30.10 -10.23 -26.24
N VAL A 9 -31.07 -9.31 -26.12
CA VAL A 9 -30.87 -8.03 -25.41
C VAL A 9 -30.54 -8.25 -23.93
N LEU A 10 -31.26 -9.14 -23.26
CA LEU A 10 -30.95 -9.50 -21.86
C LEU A 10 -29.53 -10.05 -21.71
N ARG A 11 -29.11 -10.89 -22.66
CA ARG A 11 -27.78 -11.49 -22.64
C ARG A 11 -26.67 -10.46 -22.86
N VAL A 12 -26.86 -9.49 -23.76
CA VAL A 12 -25.91 -8.36 -23.94
C VAL A 12 -25.82 -7.53 -22.67
N ARG A 13 -26.95 -7.22 -22.02
CA ARG A 13 -26.97 -6.50 -20.74
C ARG A 13 -26.19 -7.26 -19.67
N ASP A 14 -26.49 -8.53 -19.48
CA ASP A 14 -25.87 -9.36 -18.44
C ASP A 14 -24.37 -9.49 -18.66
N LEU A 15 -23.95 -9.55 -19.92
CA LEU A 15 -22.55 -9.58 -20.31
C LEU A 15 -21.82 -8.28 -20.00
N LEU A 16 -22.44 -7.13 -20.25
CA LEU A 16 -21.86 -5.82 -19.89
C LEU A 16 -21.79 -5.62 -18.36
N LEU A 17 -22.78 -6.11 -17.62
CA LEU A 17 -22.77 -6.07 -16.16
C LEU A 17 -21.67 -6.98 -15.58
N ALA A 18 -21.47 -8.16 -16.15
CA ALA A 18 -20.39 -9.06 -15.76
C ALA A 18 -19.01 -8.44 -16.00
N MET A 19 -18.79 -7.84 -17.18
CA MET A 19 -17.56 -7.12 -17.51
C MET A 19 -17.29 -6.00 -16.50
N ALA A 20 -18.29 -5.15 -16.24
CA ALA A 20 -18.15 -4.03 -15.31
C ALA A 20 -17.80 -4.50 -13.89
N ALA A 21 -18.38 -5.61 -13.42
CA ALA A 21 -18.09 -6.17 -12.11
C ALA A 21 -16.64 -6.66 -11.98
N ILE A 22 -16.12 -7.32 -13.03
CA ILE A 22 -14.73 -7.80 -13.07
C ILE A 22 -13.77 -6.62 -13.10
N ASP A 23 -13.99 -5.68 -14.02
CA ASP A 23 -13.09 -4.56 -14.26
C ASP A 23 -13.01 -3.64 -13.04
N LEU A 24 -14.18 -3.31 -12.46
CA LEU A 24 -14.24 -2.50 -11.26
C LEU A 24 -13.63 -3.22 -10.06
N GLY A 25 -13.87 -4.53 -9.94
CA GLY A 25 -13.30 -5.34 -8.85
C GLY A 25 -11.77 -5.41 -8.91
N ALA A 26 -11.19 -5.58 -10.10
CA ALA A 26 -9.74 -5.59 -10.30
C ALA A 26 -9.11 -4.25 -9.92
N MET A 27 -9.69 -3.14 -10.37
CA MET A 27 -9.21 -1.80 -10.05
C MET A 27 -9.39 -1.44 -8.57
N GLN A 28 -10.52 -1.84 -7.97
CA GLN A 28 -10.78 -1.62 -6.55
C GLN A 28 -9.74 -2.36 -5.69
N THR A 29 -9.46 -3.63 -6.00
CA THR A 29 -8.48 -4.43 -5.27
C THR A 29 -7.10 -3.77 -5.30
N ALA A 30 -6.64 -3.34 -6.49
CA ALA A 30 -5.38 -2.63 -6.62
C ALA A 30 -5.35 -1.33 -5.81
N LEU A 31 -6.44 -0.54 -5.86
CA LEU A 31 -6.52 0.71 -5.09
C LEU A 31 -6.50 0.47 -3.57
N ASP A 32 -7.20 -0.56 -3.09
CA ASP A 32 -7.24 -0.90 -1.66
C ASP A 32 -5.85 -1.31 -1.14
N ASP A 33 -5.07 -2.05 -1.94
CA ASP A 33 -3.69 -2.41 -1.59
C ASP A 33 -2.76 -1.18 -1.58
N GLN A 34 -2.91 -0.26 -2.54
CA GLN A 34 -2.20 1.03 -2.52
C GLN A 34 -2.50 1.85 -1.26
N LEU A 35 -3.77 1.94 -0.86
CA LEU A 35 -4.18 2.65 0.36
C LEU A 35 -3.58 1.99 1.62
N ARG A 36 -3.53 0.66 1.66
CA ARG A 36 -2.90 -0.08 2.77
C ARG A 36 -1.41 0.24 2.86
N THR A 37 -0.71 0.22 1.73
CA THR A 37 0.73 0.53 1.64
C THR A 37 1.03 1.95 2.14
N VAL A 38 0.25 2.94 1.70
CA VAL A 38 0.36 4.33 2.20
C VAL A 38 0.12 4.41 3.71
N ALA A 39 -0.86 3.68 4.23
CA ALA A 39 -1.14 3.65 5.66
C ALA A 39 0.04 3.06 6.46
N THR A 40 0.66 1.98 5.97
CA THR A 40 1.85 1.36 6.58
C THR A 40 3.04 2.32 6.62
N ILE A 41 3.35 2.99 5.51
CA ILE A 41 4.41 4.00 5.46
C ILE A 41 4.15 5.12 6.47
N ARG A 42 2.89 5.59 6.57
CA ARG A 42 2.50 6.63 7.52
C ARG A 42 2.77 6.19 8.96
N VAL A 43 2.38 4.98 9.33
CA VAL A 43 2.62 4.43 10.68
C VAL A 43 4.13 4.28 10.95
N GLY A 44 4.88 3.71 10.00
CA GLY A 44 6.34 3.56 10.13
C GLY A 44 7.06 4.90 10.31
N THR A 45 6.64 5.93 9.58
CA THR A 45 7.18 7.29 9.69
C THR A 45 6.88 7.90 11.06
N GLN A 46 5.67 7.71 11.59
CA GLN A 46 5.30 8.17 12.94
C GLN A 46 6.10 7.46 14.04
N LEU A 47 6.31 6.14 13.91
CA LEU A 47 7.14 5.38 14.85
C LEU A 47 8.60 5.86 14.82
N ARG A 48 9.14 6.09 13.62
CA ARG A 48 10.49 6.64 13.45
C ARG A 48 10.64 8.01 14.10
N ALA A 49 9.67 8.91 13.91
CA ALA A 49 9.69 10.23 14.52
C ALA A 49 9.67 10.16 16.06
N LYS A 50 8.83 9.29 16.63
CA LYS A 50 8.78 9.07 18.09
C LYS A 50 10.09 8.51 18.62
N ALA A 51 10.66 7.51 17.96
CA ALA A 51 11.95 6.92 18.33
C ALA A 51 13.08 7.97 18.28
N TYR A 52 13.09 8.83 17.27
CA TYR A 52 14.06 9.92 17.15
C TYR A 52 13.96 10.91 18.32
N VAL A 53 12.75 11.40 18.63
CA VAL A 53 12.54 12.34 19.74
C VAL A 53 12.98 11.72 21.08
N HIS A 54 12.65 10.43 21.30
CA HIS A 54 13.07 9.73 22.50
C HIS A 54 14.60 9.59 22.61
N TRP A 55 15.26 9.21 21.52
CA TRP A 55 16.72 9.12 21.46
C TRP A 55 17.38 10.47 21.74
N GLN A 56 16.92 11.55 21.11
CA GLN A 56 17.46 12.90 21.31
C GLN A 56 17.25 13.42 22.74
N ALA A 57 16.12 13.08 23.38
CA ALA A 57 15.90 13.42 24.78
C ALA A 57 16.92 12.74 25.70
N LEU A 58 17.23 11.46 25.46
CA LEU A 58 18.25 10.73 26.21
C LEU A 58 19.67 11.25 25.91
N GLU A 59 19.96 11.64 24.67
CA GLU A 59 21.24 12.26 24.29
C GLU A 59 21.49 13.55 25.09
N ALA A 60 20.48 14.42 25.20
CA ALA A 60 20.59 15.65 25.99
C ALA A 60 20.82 15.38 27.49
N VAL A 61 20.14 14.37 28.05
CA VAL A 61 20.33 13.97 29.46
C VAL A 61 21.73 13.40 29.69
N MET A 62 22.19 12.51 28.81
CA MET A 62 23.51 11.91 28.86
C MET A 62 24.60 12.99 28.84
N LEU A 63 24.59 13.89 27.85
CA LEU A 63 25.56 14.98 27.73
C LEU A 63 25.59 15.88 28.96
N LYS A 64 24.43 16.16 29.56
CA LYS A 64 24.33 16.95 30.79
C LYS A 64 24.97 16.24 31.98
N LYS A 65 24.77 14.93 32.12
CA LYS A 65 25.35 14.10 33.20
C LYS A 65 26.86 13.92 33.02
N GLU A 66 27.32 13.66 31.80
CA GLU A 66 28.75 13.61 31.48
C GLU A 66 29.45 14.94 31.79
N ALA A 67 28.83 16.08 31.44
CA ALA A 67 29.37 17.39 31.77
C ALA A 67 29.43 17.64 33.28
N ALA A 68 28.48 17.09 34.06
CA ALA A 68 28.51 17.17 35.52
C ALA A 68 29.67 16.36 36.11
N VAL A 69 29.92 15.14 35.62
CA VAL A 69 31.09 14.32 36.01
C VAL A 69 32.39 15.07 35.67
N LYS A 70 32.52 15.61 34.46
CA LYS A 70 33.72 16.38 34.06
C LYS A 70 33.98 17.62 34.93
N LYS A 71 32.94 18.24 35.49
CA LYS A 71 33.05 19.38 36.40
C LYS A 71 33.35 18.98 37.85
N SER A 72 33.06 17.75 38.25
CA SER A 72 33.37 17.26 39.58
C SER A 72 34.88 17.10 39.75
N ARG A 73 35.44 17.73 40.80
CA ARG A 73 36.88 17.67 41.11
C ARG A 73 37.29 16.37 41.81
N VAL A 74 36.31 15.56 42.20
CA VAL A 74 36.48 14.29 42.91
C VAL A 74 35.59 13.28 42.20
N GLN A 75 36.04 12.05 42.05
CA GLN A 75 35.22 10.96 41.51
C GLN A 75 34.02 10.72 42.43
N ILE A 76 32.81 10.74 41.87
CA ILE A 76 31.56 10.48 42.56
C ILE A 76 30.97 9.20 41.96
N PRO A 77 31.16 8.02 42.57
CA PRO A 77 30.74 6.73 42.00
C PRO A 77 29.25 6.67 41.62
N ALA A 78 28.39 7.34 42.39
CA ALA A 78 26.96 7.42 42.09
C ALA A 78 26.68 8.17 40.78
N LEU A 79 27.42 9.25 40.50
CA LEU A 79 27.25 10.05 39.29
C LEU A 79 27.77 9.30 38.05
N GLU A 80 28.84 8.53 38.22
CA GLU A 80 29.39 7.64 37.19
C GLU A 80 28.42 6.49 36.86
N ALA A 81 27.77 5.90 37.87
CA ALA A 81 26.74 4.88 37.67
C ALA A 81 25.51 5.43 36.91
N GLU A 82 25.04 6.64 37.24
CA GLU A 82 23.95 7.29 36.51
C GLU A 82 24.32 7.57 35.04
N VAL A 83 25.55 8.01 34.76
CA VAL A 83 26.03 8.18 33.38
C VAL A 83 26.02 6.86 32.63
N TYR A 84 26.47 5.79 33.27
CA TYR A 84 26.50 4.45 32.67
C TYR A 84 25.09 3.96 32.31
N GLU A 85 24.12 4.10 33.23
CA GLU A 85 22.73 3.72 33.00
C GLU A 85 22.11 4.50 31.83
N VAL A 86 22.24 5.84 31.84
CA VAL A 86 21.71 6.69 30.77
C VAL A 86 22.38 6.39 29.43
N THR A 87 23.67 6.06 29.44
CA THR A 87 24.40 5.66 28.22
C THR A 87 23.82 4.39 27.61
N GLN A 88 23.48 3.38 28.43
CA GLN A 88 22.82 2.18 27.94
C GLN A 88 21.44 2.47 27.37
N GLN A 89 20.63 3.28 28.07
CA GLN A 89 19.31 3.68 27.60
C GLN A 89 19.39 4.44 26.27
N HIS A 90 20.34 5.37 26.14
CA HIS A 90 20.60 6.10 24.91
C HIS A 90 20.98 5.16 23.76
N ALA A 91 21.87 4.19 24.01
CA ALA A 91 22.28 3.22 22.99
C ALA A 91 21.09 2.36 22.52
N ALA A 92 20.22 1.93 23.44
CA ALA A 92 19.00 1.19 23.11
C ALA A 92 18.01 2.04 22.28
N ALA A 93 17.79 3.30 22.66
CA ALA A 93 16.93 4.22 21.92
C ALA A 93 17.46 4.53 20.52
N LYS A 94 18.78 4.70 20.38
CA LYS A 94 19.43 4.89 19.08
C LYS A 94 19.24 3.67 18.18
N ASN A 95 19.47 2.47 18.72
CA ASN A 95 19.26 1.22 17.97
C ASN A 95 17.80 1.07 17.51
N LEU A 96 16.82 1.39 18.37
CA LEU A 96 15.41 1.39 17.98
C LEU A 96 15.14 2.35 16.80
N PHE A 97 15.67 3.56 16.85
CA PHE A 97 15.54 4.53 15.76
C PHE A 97 16.18 4.03 14.45
N GLU A 98 17.39 3.46 14.52
CA GLU A 98 18.12 2.92 13.37
C GLU A 98 17.39 1.73 12.75
N THR A 99 16.94 0.79 13.57
CA THR A 99 16.18 -0.38 13.14
C THR A 99 14.86 0.04 12.49
N THR A 100 14.11 0.95 13.13
CA THR A 100 12.86 1.48 12.55
C THR A 100 13.11 2.20 11.23
N SER A 101 14.21 2.94 11.13
CA SER A 101 14.61 3.62 9.89
C SER A 101 14.99 2.65 8.79
N MET A 102 15.66 1.55 9.12
CA MET A 102 16.00 0.49 8.17
C MET A 102 14.75 -0.20 7.64
N THR A 103 13.84 -0.61 8.53
CA THR A 103 12.56 -1.21 8.12
C THR A 103 11.76 -0.26 7.21
N LEU A 104 11.67 1.03 7.56
CA LEU A 104 10.96 1.99 6.71
C LEU A 104 11.58 2.13 5.31
N ARG A 105 12.91 2.08 5.18
CA ARG A 105 13.56 2.11 3.86
C ARG A 105 13.26 0.86 3.04
N GLN A 106 13.34 -0.31 3.66
CA GLN A 106 13.02 -1.58 3.01
C GLN A 106 11.57 -1.59 2.51
N GLU A 107 10.63 -1.10 3.32
CA GLU A 107 9.25 -0.95 2.89
C GLU A 107 9.12 0.01 1.70
N LEU A 108 9.78 1.17 1.73
CA LEU A 108 9.75 2.13 0.62
C LEU A 108 10.31 1.56 -0.69
N GLU A 109 11.42 0.83 -0.63
CA GLU A 109 12.00 0.16 -1.80
C GLU A 109 11.05 -0.90 -2.39
N ARG A 110 10.31 -1.60 -1.52
CA ARG A 110 9.32 -2.59 -1.93
C ARG A 110 8.08 -1.94 -2.54
N VAL A 111 7.61 -0.82 -1.98
CA VAL A 111 6.45 -0.07 -2.49
C VAL A 111 6.62 0.31 -3.96
N ASP A 112 7.80 0.78 -4.35
CA ASP A 112 8.04 1.20 -5.73
C ASP A 112 7.89 0.04 -6.73
N GLN A 113 8.24 -1.18 -6.32
CA GLN A 113 8.11 -2.38 -7.15
C GLN A 113 6.68 -2.93 -7.16
N ASP A 114 6.10 -3.08 -5.97
CA ASP A 114 4.77 -3.68 -5.78
C ASP A 114 3.68 -2.81 -6.43
N ASN A 115 3.78 -1.47 -6.33
CA ASN A 115 2.80 -0.55 -6.92
C ASN A 115 2.70 -0.70 -8.45
N VAL A 116 3.84 -0.79 -9.13
CA VAL A 116 3.87 -0.95 -10.59
C VAL A 116 3.31 -2.32 -10.98
N HIS A 117 3.68 -3.36 -10.23
CA HIS A 117 3.24 -4.72 -10.51
C HIS A 117 1.72 -4.89 -10.32
N GLU A 118 1.18 -4.44 -9.19
CA GLU A 118 -0.25 -4.52 -8.86
C GLU A 118 -1.11 -3.76 -9.88
N MET A 119 -0.73 -2.51 -10.20
CA MET A 119 -1.45 -1.71 -11.18
C MET A 119 -1.40 -2.33 -12.57
N SER A 120 -0.23 -2.85 -12.98
CA SER A 120 -0.08 -3.52 -14.27
C SER A 120 -0.93 -4.80 -14.35
N ALA A 121 -1.00 -5.56 -13.26
CA ALA A 121 -1.84 -6.76 -13.18
C ALA A 121 -3.33 -6.41 -13.27
N ALA A 122 -3.78 -5.35 -12.57
CA ALA A 122 -5.16 -4.88 -12.64
C ALA A 122 -5.52 -4.39 -14.05
N ILE A 123 -4.66 -3.59 -14.69
CA ILE A 123 -4.85 -3.12 -16.07
C ILE A 123 -4.92 -4.30 -17.04
N LYS A 124 -4.06 -5.31 -16.87
CA LYS A 124 -4.08 -6.52 -17.70
C LYS A 124 -5.38 -7.29 -17.53
N CYS A 125 -5.86 -7.46 -16.30
CA CYS A 125 -7.14 -8.10 -16.02
C CYS A 125 -8.31 -7.35 -16.70
N VAL A 126 -8.34 -6.02 -16.58
CA VAL A 126 -9.33 -5.17 -17.25
C VAL A 126 -9.24 -5.31 -18.77
N ALA A 127 -8.03 -5.30 -19.36
CA ALA A 127 -7.85 -5.41 -20.80
C ALA A 127 -8.32 -6.78 -21.34
N GLU A 128 -7.98 -7.87 -20.65
CA GLU A 128 -8.39 -9.23 -21.01
C GLU A 128 -9.91 -9.40 -20.88
N SER A 129 -10.48 -8.91 -19.78
CA SER A 129 -11.93 -8.89 -19.53
C SER A 129 -12.65 -8.07 -20.61
N LEU A 130 -12.24 -6.83 -20.84
CA LEU A 130 -12.82 -5.93 -21.84
C LEU A 130 -12.78 -6.58 -23.22
N TRP A 131 -11.64 -7.13 -23.65
CA TRP A 131 -11.51 -7.77 -24.95
C TRP A 131 -12.47 -8.96 -25.10
N GLY A 132 -12.49 -9.87 -24.12
CA GLY A 132 -13.34 -11.06 -24.16
C GLY A 132 -14.83 -10.72 -24.20
N HIS A 133 -15.28 -9.82 -23.31
CA HIS A 133 -16.67 -9.41 -23.24
C HIS A 133 -17.09 -8.61 -24.48
N GLN A 134 -16.27 -7.67 -24.97
CA GLN A 134 -16.60 -6.92 -26.19
C GLN A 134 -16.71 -7.84 -27.42
N GLN A 135 -15.86 -8.85 -27.53
CA GLN A 135 -15.94 -9.81 -28.62
C GLN A 135 -17.26 -10.60 -28.59
N GLU A 136 -17.71 -11.04 -27.41
CA GLU A 136 -18.99 -11.74 -27.28
C GLU A 136 -20.18 -10.78 -27.49
N ALA A 137 -20.09 -9.52 -27.03
CA ALA A 137 -21.10 -8.50 -27.28
C ALA A 137 -21.31 -8.28 -28.79
N VAL A 138 -20.23 -8.14 -29.57
CA VAL A 138 -20.31 -8.00 -31.04
C VAL A 138 -21.00 -9.20 -31.68
N ASN A 139 -20.66 -10.42 -31.25
CA ASN A 139 -21.31 -11.63 -31.77
C ASN A 139 -22.82 -11.65 -31.48
N LEU A 140 -23.24 -11.24 -30.28
CA LEU A 140 -24.65 -11.14 -29.90
C LEU A 140 -25.38 -10.05 -30.68
N TRP A 141 -24.72 -8.92 -30.97
CA TRP A 141 -25.27 -7.87 -31.83
C TRP A 141 -25.49 -8.36 -33.27
N ASP A 142 -24.55 -9.10 -33.84
CA ASP A 142 -24.70 -9.71 -35.16
C ASP A 142 -25.87 -10.70 -35.22
N GLU A 143 -26.04 -11.51 -34.16
CA GLU A 143 -27.19 -12.41 -34.03
C GLU A 143 -28.52 -11.63 -33.96
N LEU A 144 -28.55 -10.53 -33.20
CA LEU A 144 -29.74 -9.67 -33.07
C LEU A 144 -30.12 -9.04 -34.42
N ILE A 145 -29.14 -8.54 -35.18
CA ILE A 145 -29.35 -7.97 -36.51
C ILE A 145 -29.92 -9.03 -37.46
N LYS A 146 -29.37 -10.25 -37.45
CA LYS A 146 -29.85 -11.37 -38.28
C LYS A 146 -31.22 -11.89 -37.85
N ALA A 147 -31.57 -11.77 -36.57
CA ALA A 147 -32.86 -12.19 -36.03
C ALA A 147 -33.99 -11.18 -36.29
N ARG A 148 -33.66 -9.93 -36.61
CA ARG A 148 -34.66 -8.92 -37.01
C ARG A 148 -35.27 -9.36 -38.35
N PRO A 149 -36.61 -9.44 -38.47
CA PRO A 149 -37.23 -9.67 -39.78
C PRO A 149 -36.80 -8.54 -40.72
N ALA A 150 -36.54 -8.86 -41.99
CA ALA A 150 -36.26 -7.84 -43.01
C ALA A 150 -37.40 -6.82 -42.95
N MET A 151 -37.10 -5.59 -42.49
CA MET A 151 -38.07 -4.52 -42.62
C MET A 151 -38.28 -4.32 -44.12
N PRO A 152 -39.53 -4.41 -44.63
CA PRO A 152 -39.79 -3.99 -45.99
C PRO A 152 -39.41 -2.51 -46.08
N VAL A 153 -38.52 -2.21 -47.02
CA VAL A 153 -38.14 -0.84 -47.41
C VAL A 153 -39.35 -0.17 -48.03
#